data_AF-A0A3B9GPQ4-F1
#
_entry.id   AF-A0A3B9GPQ4-F1
#
_cell.length_a   1.000
_cell.length_b   1.000
_cell.length_c   1.000
_cell.angle_alpha   90.00
_cell.angle_beta   90.00
_cell.angle_gamma   90.00
#
_symmetry.space_group_name_H-M   'P 1'
#
loop_
_entity.id
_entity.type
_entity.pdbx_description
1 polymer ?
#
loop_
_entity_poly.entity_id
_entity_poly.type
_entity_poly.pdbx_seq_one_letter_code
_entity_poly.pdbx_strand_id
1 'polypeptide(L)'
;MEKLSRRYFLKTAAKGIAAATTLSLVPERLSGATPAGTVASGNGGVPEFKFNSNGKFKILQLADTHFVGVHENNDSSSKRLKVATKEFAERALKNITRMLETEKPDLVIHTGDIIYYTPAKENLKTILSPMAKLKIPFAVTLGNHDEEFGMSRQEVFDYVRTLPCNINTPSVPGIHNASNNVITLSGRDNRVQRVFYLLDSGRKFMEKSKSYDFIRHDQIEWYCQQSERFRQLNGGKIVPGMMFMHIPLREFNDGVRDKNRIVRGNLGEEPGSSQYNSGLFATTIERGDIDAFVFGHEHDNDCAMWYMDKFFIYGRFSGYDSVYSNLKPEGVRVFEFTEGEEGFRSWIRLYNGEIQQNLRFPEDFKSSLYK
;
A
#
# COMPACT_ATOMS: atom_id res chain seq x y z
N MET A 1 -25.99 38.10 34.30
CA MET A 1 -26.45 39.50 34.24
C MET A 1 -25.28 40.27 33.64
N GLU A 2 -25.28 40.85 32.44
CA GLU A 2 -26.25 41.66 31.69
C GLU A 2 -26.24 41.26 30.19
N LYS A 3 -27.38 40.94 29.59
CA LYS A 3 -28.21 41.78 28.67
C LYS A 3 -27.55 42.24 27.36
N LEU A 4 -27.81 41.43 26.31
CA LEU A 4 -28.40 41.78 25.01
C LEU A 4 -28.46 43.28 24.61
N SER A 5 -28.02 43.58 23.38
CA SER A 5 -28.88 44.33 22.46
C SER A 5 -28.66 43.91 21.00
N ARG A 6 -29.75 44.01 20.25
CA ARG A 6 -30.04 43.43 18.93
C ARG A 6 -30.52 44.62 18.08
N ARG A 7 -30.20 44.58 16.77
CA ARG A 7 -30.81 45.34 15.64
C ARG A 7 -30.15 46.67 15.26
N TYR A 8 -29.67 46.74 14.02
CA TYR A 8 -30.36 47.53 13.00
C TYR A 8 -30.17 46.92 11.60
N PHE A 9 -31.26 46.93 10.83
CA PHE A 9 -31.42 46.39 9.49
C PHE A 9 -31.94 47.56 8.64
N LEU A 10 -31.38 47.82 7.45
CA LEU A 10 -32.12 48.06 6.18
C LEU A 10 -31.24 48.75 5.10
N LYS A 11 -31.05 47.99 4.02
CA LYS A 11 -31.18 48.32 2.58
C LYS A 11 -30.52 49.60 2.01
N THR A 12 -29.66 49.38 1.01
CA THR A 12 -29.85 49.96 -0.33
C THR A 12 -29.43 48.93 -1.38
N ALA A 13 -30.26 48.78 -2.42
CA ALA A 13 -30.12 47.79 -3.48
C ALA A 13 -29.81 48.45 -4.83
N ALA A 14 -29.16 47.65 -5.69
CA ALA A 14 -29.20 47.64 -7.15
C ALA A 14 -28.42 48.72 -7.93
N LYS A 15 -27.43 48.29 -8.72
CA LYS A 15 -27.58 47.93 -10.16
C LYS A 15 -26.21 47.55 -10.74
N GLY A 16 -26.19 46.54 -11.61
CA GLY A 16 -25.00 46.22 -12.41
C GLY A 16 -25.02 44.80 -12.96
N ILE A 17 -25.93 44.53 -13.91
CA ILE A 17 -25.90 43.33 -14.75
C ILE A 17 -24.79 43.55 -15.79
N ALA A 18 -23.79 42.66 -15.82
CA ALA A 18 -22.89 42.50 -16.95
C ALA A 18 -22.83 41.02 -17.30
N ALA A 19 -23.34 40.70 -18.49
CA ALA A 19 -23.25 39.39 -19.11
C ALA A 19 -21.78 39.12 -19.50
N ALA A 20 -21.26 37.94 -19.13
CA ALA A 20 -20.04 37.40 -19.68
C ALA A 20 -20.31 35.97 -20.12
N THR A 21 -20.61 35.84 -21.41
CA THR A 21 -20.62 34.59 -22.16
C THR A 21 -19.16 34.17 -22.37
N THR A 22 -18.72 33.07 -21.78
CA THR A 22 -17.43 32.45 -22.13
C THR A 22 -17.62 30.97 -22.39
N LEU A 23 -17.19 30.59 -23.59
CA LEU A 23 -17.36 29.32 -24.27
C LEU A 23 -16.98 28.11 -23.42
N SER A 24 -17.89 27.13 -23.38
CA SER A 24 -17.57 25.74 -23.07
C SER A 24 -16.78 25.14 -24.24
N LEU A 25 -15.46 25.06 -24.10
CA LEU A 25 -14.64 24.22 -24.98
C LEU A 25 -14.79 22.77 -24.52
N VAL A 26 -15.65 22.03 -25.21
CA VAL A 26 -15.69 20.56 -25.16
C VAL A 26 -14.50 20.07 -26.01
N PRO A 27 -13.53 19.32 -25.47
CA PRO A 27 -12.54 18.68 -26.32
C PRO A 27 -13.23 17.52 -27.05
N GLU A 28 -13.08 17.51 -28.37
CA GLU A 28 -13.47 16.41 -29.25
C GLU A 28 -12.93 15.06 -28.74
N ARG A 29 -13.79 14.05 -28.82
CA ARG A 29 -13.46 12.65 -28.57
C ARG A 29 -12.44 12.17 -29.61
N LEU A 30 -11.18 12.05 -29.20
CA LEU A 30 -10.25 11.12 -29.83
C LEU A 30 -10.58 9.71 -29.34
N SER A 31 -11.10 8.88 -30.24
CA SER A 31 -11.24 7.45 -30.06
C SER A 31 -9.86 6.81 -29.96
N GLY A 32 -9.40 6.60 -28.74
CA GLY A 32 -8.21 5.83 -28.38
C GLY A 32 -8.51 5.05 -27.11
N ALA A 33 -7.99 3.83 -27.00
CA ALA A 33 -8.24 2.88 -25.92
C ALA A 33 -8.25 3.53 -24.53
N THR A 34 -9.25 3.18 -23.72
CA THR A 34 -9.37 3.56 -22.31
C THR A 34 -8.12 3.12 -21.54
N PRO A 35 -7.46 3.99 -20.76
CA PRO A 35 -6.37 3.57 -19.88
C PRO A 35 -6.86 2.50 -18.89
N ALA A 36 -6.01 1.54 -18.56
CA ALA A 36 -6.25 0.61 -17.45
C ALA A 36 -6.44 1.40 -16.14
N GLY A 37 -7.48 1.04 -15.37
CA GLY A 37 -7.78 1.61 -14.05
C GLY A 37 -8.27 3.07 -14.06
N THR A 38 -9.57 3.30 -14.25
CA THR A 38 -10.16 4.61 -13.89
C THR A 38 -10.29 4.69 -12.38
N VAL A 39 -9.45 5.50 -11.74
CA VAL A 39 -9.58 5.82 -10.32
C VAL A 39 -10.65 6.90 -10.19
N ALA A 40 -11.81 6.53 -9.65
CA ALA A 40 -12.82 7.50 -9.26
C ALA A 40 -12.59 7.89 -7.79
N SER A 41 -12.95 9.13 -7.43
CA SER A 41 -13.28 9.44 -6.03
C SER A 41 -14.61 8.74 -5.73
N GLY A 42 -14.53 7.52 -5.24
CA GLY A 42 -15.69 6.70 -4.86
C GLY A 42 -16.39 7.23 -3.61
N ASN A 43 -17.34 6.44 -3.11
CA ASN A 43 -18.16 6.74 -1.93
C ASN A 43 -17.34 7.44 -0.82
N GLY A 44 -17.57 8.75 -0.65
CA GLY A 44 -16.95 9.62 0.36
C GLY A 44 -15.43 9.80 0.27
N GLY A 45 -14.88 9.96 -0.95
CA GLY A 45 -13.49 10.40 -1.17
C GLY A 45 -12.45 9.29 -1.20
N VAL A 46 -12.89 8.03 -1.17
CA VAL A 46 -12.03 6.84 -1.18
C VAL A 46 -11.66 6.50 -2.64
N PRO A 47 -10.38 6.23 -2.94
CA PRO A 47 -9.98 5.72 -4.25
C PRO A 47 -10.71 4.42 -4.59
N GLU A 48 -11.45 4.44 -5.69
CA GLU A 48 -12.25 3.31 -6.15
C GLU A 48 -11.80 2.84 -7.53
N PHE A 49 -11.60 1.52 -7.63
CA PHE A 49 -11.31 0.80 -8.86
C PHE A 49 -12.49 -0.08 -9.27
N LYS A 50 -12.47 -0.53 -10.53
CA LYS A 50 -13.35 -1.57 -11.05
C LYS A 50 -12.54 -2.67 -11.72
N PHE A 51 -13.09 -3.88 -11.74
CA PHE A 51 -12.56 -4.94 -12.58
C PHE A 51 -12.52 -4.49 -14.04
N ASN A 52 -11.49 -4.94 -14.77
CA ASN A 52 -11.35 -4.65 -16.18
C ASN A 52 -12.39 -5.42 -17.03
N SER A 53 -12.36 -5.24 -18.35
CA SER A 53 -13.29 -5.90 -19.27
C SER A 53 -13.27 -7.43 -19.23
N ASN A 54 -12.16 -8.02 -18.75
CA ASN A 54 -11.99 -9.47 -18.57
C ASN A 54 -12.39 -9.93 -17.16
N GLY A 55 -12.93 -9.05 -16.32
CA GLY A 55 -13.29 -9.35 -14.94
C GLY A 55 -12.08 -9.54 -14.04
N LYS A 56 -10.92 -8.96 -14.39
CA LYS A 56 -9.68 -9.10 -13.61
C LYS A 56 -9.26 -7.77 -12.98
N PHE A 57 -8.58 -7.85 -11.85
CA PHE A 57 -7.91 -6.72 -11.22
C PHE A 57 -6.57 -7.17 -10.64
N LYS A 58 -5.48 -6.48 -10.97
CA LYS A 58 -4.13 -6.85 -10.56
C LYS A 58 -3.49 -5.78 -9.68
N ILE A 59 -3.04 -6.18 -8.49
CA ILE A 59 -2.20 -5.38 -7.61
C ILE A 59 -0.76 -5.90 -7.69
N LEU A 60 0.20 -5.00 -7.94
CA LEU A 60 1.61 -5.29 -7.78
C LEU A 60 2.10 -4.68 -6.47
N GLN A 61 2.68 -5.50 -5.60
CA GLN A 61 3.32 -5.06 -4.38
C GLN A 61 4.80 -4.75 -4.64
N LEU A 62 5.20 -3.53 -4.32
CA LEU A 62 6.60 -3.17 -4.12
C LEU A 62 6.90 -3.25 -2.61
N ALA A 63 7.98 -3.93 -2.23
CA ALA A 63 8.39 -4.06 -0.85
C ALA A 63 9.88 -3.71 -0.74
N ASP A 64 10.23 -2.86 0.23
CA ASP A 64 11.62 -2.67 0.67
C ASP A 64 12.56 -2.24 -0.46
N THR A 65 12.15 -1.26 -1.27
CA THR A 65 13.00 -0.81 -2.39
C THR A 65 14.30 -0.17 -1.92
N HIS A 66 14.32 0.37 -0.70
CA HIS A 66 15.53 0.88 -0.03
C HIS A 66 16.38 1.75 -0.97
N PHE A 67 15.73 2.63 -1.71
CA PHE A 67 16.39 3.32 -2.81
C PHE A 67 17.44 4.31 -2.31
N VAL A 68 18.63 4.24 -2.90
CA VAL A 68 19.75 5.14 -2.67
C VAL A 68 20.12 5.78 -4.01
N GLY A 69 19.73 7.04 -4.22
CA GLY A 69 20.04 7.77 -5.44
C GLY A 69 21.45 8.35 -5.48
N VAL A 70 21.87 8.76 -6.68
CA VAL A 70 23.15 9.46 -6.91
C VAL A 70 22.91 10.96 -6.89
N HIS A 71 23.60 11.67 -6.00
CA HIS A 71 23.49 13.12 -5.88
C HIS A 71 24.88 13.76 -5.93
N GLU A 72 25.04 14.80 -6.76
CA GLU A 72 26.33 15.44 -7.06
C GLU A 72 27.03 16.03 -5.82
N ASN A 73 26.25 16.40 -4.80
CA ASN A 73 26.73 17.05 -3.57
C ASN A 73 26.95 16.10 -2.37
N ASN A 74 26.90 14.78 -2.56
CA ASN A 74 27.18 13.85 -1.46
C ASN A 74 28.68 13.75 -1.17
N ASP A 75 29.08 14.33 -0.04
CA ASP A 75 30.42 14.30 0.56
C ASP A 75 30.70 12.94 1.21
N SER A 76 30.61 11.87 0.42
CA SER A 76 31.04 10.52 0.81
C SER A 76 32.35 10.18 0.08
N SER A 77 33.40 10.12 0.89
CA SER A 77 34.83 10.21 0.56
C SER A 77 35.45 9.01 -0.17
N SER A 78 34.65 8.14 -0.82
CA SER A 78 35.21 7.10 -1.69
C SER A 78 34.51 7.02 -3.04
N LYS A 79 35.30 7.15 -4.12
CA LYS A 79 34.84 6.93 -5.51
C LYS A 79 34.19 5.55 -5.69
N ARG A 80 34.64 4.54 -4.93
CA ARG A 80 34.08 3.17 -4.96
C ARG A 80 32.62 3.13 -4.45
N LEU A 81 32.31 3.83 -3.35
CA LEU A 81 30.94 3.90 -2.84
C LEU A 81 30.01 4.64 -3.82
N LYS A 82 30.47 5.74 -4.44
CA LYS A 82 29.68 6.47 -5.45
C LYS A 82 29.32 5.63 -6.67
N VAL A 83 30.27 4.81 -7.17
CA VAL A 83 30.02 3.91 -8.32
C VAL A 83 29.02 2.81 -7.94
N ALA A 84 29.18 2.21 -6.77
CA ALA A 84 28.25 1.21 -6.25
C ALA A 84 26.84 1.80 -6.09
N THR A 85 26.70 2.99 -5.50
CA THR A 85 25.41 3.69 -5.38
C THR A 85 24.76 3.95 -6.74
N LYS A 86 25.52 4.39 -7.75
CA LYS A 86 24.97 4.59 -9.11
C LYS A 86 24.44 3.30 -9.71
N GLU A 87 25.23 2.25 -9.63
CA GLU A 87 24.85 0.95 -10.12
C GLU A 87 23.61 0.42 -9.38
N PHE A 88 23.54 0.55 -8.06
CA PHE A 88 22.39 0.12 -7.26
C PHE A 88 21.13 0.89 -7.63
N ALA A 89 21.22 2.22 -7.77
CA ALA A 89 20.11 3.06 -8.19
C ALA A 89 19.58 2.64 -9.58
N GLU A 90 20.47 2.44 -10.54
CA GLU A 90 20.10 2.01 -11.90
C GLU A 90 19.47 0.61 -11.91
N ARG A 91 19.99 -0.33 -11.11
CA ARG A 91 19.47 -1.69 -11.02
C ARG A 91 18.09 -1.73 -10.35
N ALA A 92 17.88 -0.99 -9.26
CA ALA A 92 16.57 -0.88 -8.61
C ALA A 92 15.51 -0.30 -9.58
N LEU A 93 15.85 0.80 -10.29
CA LEU A 93 14.95 1.40 -11.28
C LEU A 93 14.64 0.47 -12.46
N LYS A 94 15.65 -0.27 -12.95
CA LYS A 94 15.47 -1.29 -14.00
C LYS A 94 14.55 -2.41 -13.52
N ASN A 95 14.72 -2.87 -12.27
CA ASN A 95 13.84 -3.89 -11.69
C ASN A 95 12.40 -3.41 -11.68
N ILE A 96 12.11 -2.29 -11.00
CA ILE A 96 10.74 -1.75 -10.89
C ILE A 96 10.14 -1.51 -12.27
N THR A 97 10.85 -0.84 -13.17
CA THR A 97 10.34 -0.55 -14.53
C THR A 97 9.99 -1.84 -15.26
N ARG A 98 10.88 -2.84 -15.24
CA ARG A 98 10.63 -4.14 -15.88
C ARG A 98 9.42 -4.86 -15.27
N MET A 99 9.28 -4.84 -13.95
CA MET A 99 8.16 -5.49 -13.26
C MET A 99 6.83 -4.85 -13.64
N LEU A 100 6.77 -3.51 -13.69
CA LEU A 100 5.59 -2.77 -14.12
C LEU A 100 5.24 -3.04 -15.61
N GLU A 101 6.23 -3.04 -16.50
CA GLU A 101 6.02 -3.31 -17.93
C GLU A 101 5.58 -4.75 -18.21
N THR A 102 6.12 -5.70 -17.44
CA THR A 102 5.84 -7.13 -17.60
C THR A 102 4.47 -7.48 -17.03
N GLU A 103 4.19 -7.05 -15.80
CA GLU A 103 2.97 -7.44 -15.10
C GLU A 103 1.77 -6.56 -15.44
N LYS A 104 1.98 -5.32 -15.86
CA LYS A 104 0.92 -4.35 -16.22
C LYS A 104 -0.19 -4.30 -15.17
N PRO A 105 0.14 -4.00 -13.89
CA PRO A 105 -0.84 -3.96 -12.83
C PRO A 105 -1.84 -2.81 -13.01
N ASP A 106 -3.03 -2.99 -12.46
CA ASP A 106 -4.05 -1.94 -12.36
C ASP A 106 -3.75 -0.97 -11.19
N LEU A 107 -3.04 -1.47 -10.17
CA LEU A 107 -2.63 -0.73 -8.98
C LEU A 107 -1.27 -1.21 -8.47
N VAL A 108 -0.43 -0.28 -8.04
CA VAL A 108 0.77 -0.58 -7.25
C VAL A 108 0.55 -0.20 -5.78
N ILE A 109 0.89 -1.10 -4.86
CA ILE A 109 0.96 -0.79 -3.42
C ILE A 109 2.40 -0.97 -2.95
N HIS A 110 3.01 0.09 -2.43
CA HIS A 110 4.32 0.01 -1.79
C HIS A 110 4.16 -0.19 -0.28
N THR A 111 4.72 -1.27 0.27
CA THR A 111 4.60 -1.64 1.69
C THR A 111 5.80 -1.21 2.51
N GLY A 112 6.18 0.07 2.42
CA GLY A 112 7.21 0.69 3.24
C GLY A 112 8.66 0.48 2.79
N ASP A 113 9.54 1.24 3.43
CA ASP A 113 10.98 1.33 3.19
C ASP A 113 11.31 1.58 1.71
N ILE A 114 10.81 2.73 1.25
CA ILE A 114 10.92 3.21 -0.12
C ILE A 114 12.34 3.73 -0.38
N ILE A 115 12.93 4.41 0.59
CA ILE A 115 14.25 5.04 0.48
C ILE A 115 15.16 4.64 1.63
N TYR A 116 16.47 4.69 1.41
CA TYR A 116 17.47 4.40 2.44
C TYR A 116 18.63 5.41 2.47
N TYR A 117 18.39 6.64 1.98
CA TYR A 117 19.41 7.68 1.96
C TYR A 117 18.83 9.08 1.73
N THR A 118 19.64 10.10 2.06
CA THR A 118 19.37 11.51 1.78
C THR A 118 19.78 11.91 0.34
N PRO A 119 19.18 12.96 -0.25
CA PRO A 119 17.98 13.66 0.19
C PRO A 119 16.70 12.88 -0.14
N ALA A 120 15.77 12.87 0.83
CA ALA A 120 14.57 12.07 0.76
C ALA A 120 13.68 12.40 -0.44
N LYS A 121 13.43 13.70 -0.72
CA LYS A 121 12.52 14.13 -1.80
C LYS A 121 12.96 13.61 -3.16
N GLU A 122 14.23 13.78 -3.50
CA GLU A 122 14.77 13.38 -4.79
C GLU A 122 14.79 11.86 -4.93
N ASN A 123 15.11 11.14 -3.87
CA ASN A 123 15.08 9.67 -3.86
C ASN A 123 13.65 9.14 -4.03
N LEU A 124 12.68 9.66 -3.26
CA LEU A 124 11.26 9.32 -3.39
C LEU A 124 10.73 9.61 -4.79
N LYS A 125 10.99 10.82 -5.31
CA LYS A 125 10.59 11.21 -6.66
C LYS A 125 11.16 10.27 -7.72
N THR A 126 12.43 9.90 -7.58
CA THR A 126 13.13 9.07 -8.57
C THR A 126 12.56 7.65 -8.58
N ILE A 127 12.52 6.98 -7.42
CA ILE A 127 12.10 5.57 -7.35
C ILE A 127 10.61 5.37 -7.63
N LEU A 128 9.78 6.38 -7.33
CA LEU A 128 8.34 6.33 -7.60
C LEU A 128 7.97 6.85 -9.01
N SER A 129 8.91 7.48 -9.74
CA SER A 129 8.66 7.99 -11.10
C SER A 129 8.24 6.95 -12.15
N PRO A 130 8.63 5.66 -12.09
CA PRO A 130 8.19 4.67 -13.07
C PRO A 130 6.67 4.53 -13.13
N MET A 131 5.97 4.63 -12.01
CA MET A 131 4.50 4.57 -11.96
C MET A 131 3.87 5.72 -12.74
N ALA A 132 4.39 6.94 -12.55
CA ALA A 132 3.94 8.11 -13.32
C ALA A 132 4.22 7.97 -14.83
N LYS A 133 5.42 7.51 -15.21
CA LYS A 133 5.82 7.30 -16.61
C LYS A 133 4.93 6.29 -17.33
N LEU A 134 4.57 5.21 -16.64
CA LEU A 134 3.71 4.16 -17.16
C LEU A 134 2.22 4.41 -16.91
N LYS A 135 1.87 5.53 -16.27
CA LYS A 135 0.50 5.93 -15.90
C LYS A 135 -0.23 4.90 -15.04
N ILE A 136 0.49 4.26 -14.13
CA ILE A 136 -0.04 3.26 -13.21
C ILE A 136 -0.34 3.93 -11.87
N PRO A 137 -1.60 3.91 -11.40
CA PRO A 137 -1.94 4.39 -10.06
C PRO A 137 -1.14 3.67 -8.98
N PHE A 138 -0.71 4.40 -7.95
CA PHE A 138 0.00 3.80 -6.82
C PHE A 138 -0.38 4.40 -5.47
N ALA A 139 -0.32 3.56 -4.45
CA ALA A 139 -0.43 3.98 -3.05
C ALA A 139 0.77 3.46 -2.25
N VAL A 140 1.07 4.13 -1.14
CA VAL A 140 2.12 3.74 -0.20
C VAL A 140 1.56 3.64 1.21
N THR A 141 2.09 2.69 1.98
CA THR A 141 2.20 2.79 3.44
C THR A 141 3.68 2.86 3.78
N LEU A 142 4.06 3.66 4.77
CA LEU A 142 5.46 3.91 5.11
C LEU A 142 6.03 2.81 5.99
N GLY A 143 7.32 2.58 5.85
CA GLY A 143 8.11 1.65 6.66
C GLY A 143 8.88 2.36 7.77
N ASN A 144 9.74 1.62 8.47
CA ASN A 144 10.47 2.17 9.61
C ASN A 144 11.62 3.10 9.21
N HIS A 145 12.17 2.97 8.01
CA HIS A 145 13.30 3.78 7.53
C HIS A 145 12.87 5.08 6.84
N ASP A 146 11.63 5.17 6.35
CA ASP A 146 11.22 6.26 5.45
C ASP A 146 11.37 7.68 6.06
N GLU A 147 11.32 7.84 7.39
CA GLU A 147 11.49 9.13 8.07
C GLU A 147 12.92 9.43 8.57
N GLU A 148 13.91 8.61 8.20
CA GLU A 148 15.29 8.75 8.73
C GLU A 148 16.17 9.71 7.90
N PHE A 149 15.67 10.20 6.76
CA PHE A 149 16.51 10.86 5.73
C PHE A 149 16.21 12.35 5.53
N GLY A 150 15.95 13.06 6.63
CA GLY A 150 15.81 14.52 6.66
C GLY A 150 14.40 15.05 6.47
N MET A 151 13.38 14.19 6.57
CA MET A 151 11.96 14.54 6.57
C MET A 151 11.23 13.71 7.61
N SER A 152 10.29 14.30 8.35
CA SER A 152 9.39 13.56 9.23
C SER A 152 8.47 12.64 8.43
N ARG A 153 7.90 11.61 9.08
CA ARG A 153 6.92 10.70 8.46
C ARG A 153 5.77 11.43 7.76
N GLN A 154 5.25 12.49 8.38
CA GLN A 154 4.19 13.31 7.79
C GLN A 154 4.68 14.04 6.54
N GLU A 155 5.85 14.68 6.59
CA GLU A 155 6.42 15.37 5.43
C GLU A 155 6.71 14.41 4.27
N VAL A 156 7.20 13.18 4.56
CA VAL A 156 7.43 12.14 3.56
C VAL A 156 6.11 11.76 2.88
N PHE A 157 5.08 11.47 3.68
CA PHE A 157 3.78 11.08 3.16
C PHE A 157 3.12 12.19 2.32
N ASP A 158 3.15 13.43 2.82
CA ASP A 158 2.61 14.58 2.11
C ASP A 158 3.35 14.84 0.81
N TYR A 159 4.68 14.65 0.78
CA TYR A 159 5.45 14.76 -0.46
C TYR A 159 5.10 13.66 -1.47
N VAL A 160 5.04 12.39 -1.05
CA VAL A 160 4.66 11.26 -1.93
C VAL A 160 3.29 11.50 -2.56
N ARG A 161 2.35 12.08 -1.82
CA ARG A 161 1.02 12.47 -2.32
C ARG A 161 1.01 13.55 -3.39
N THR A 162 2.07 14.35 -3.49
CA THR A 162 2.21 15.32 -4.59
C THR A 162 2.67 14.68 -5.90
N LEU A 163 3.14 13.44 -5.86
CA LEU A 163 3.69 12.77 -7.04
C LEU A 163 2.56 12.32 -7.99
N PRO A 164 2.75 12.44 -9.32
CA PRO A 164 1.73 12.02 -10.28
C PRO A 164 1.38 10.53 -10.14
N CYS A 165 0.11 10.20 -10.34
CA CYS A 165 -0.47 8.86 -10.17
C CYS A 165 -0.50 8.34 -8.71
N ASN A 166 -0.07 9.10 -7.72
CA ASN A 166 -0.34 8.74 -6.33
C ASN A 166 -1.85 8.87 -6.03
N ILE A 167 -2.42 7.88 -5.33
CA ILE A 167 -3.84 7.86 -4.94
C ILE A 167 -4.03 7.88 -3.43
N ASN A 168 -2.99 8.15 -2.64
CA ASN A 168 -3.15 8.24 -1.20
C ASN A 168 -4.06 9.41 -0.81
N THR A 169 -5.07 9.11 0.01
CA THR A 169 -5.89 10.14 0.64
C THR A 169 -5.08 10.89 1.70
N PRO A 170 -5.50 12.11 2.10
CA PRO A 170 -4.89 12.78 3.24
C PRO A 170 -4.88 11.94 4.51
N SER A 171 -3.86 12.15 5.34
CA SER A 171 -3.76 11.51 6.65
C SER A 171 -5.04 11.75 7.43
N VAL A 172 -5.55 10.68 8.07
CA VAL A 172 -6.82 10.71 8.78
C VAL A 172 -6.62 11.47 10.10
N PRO A 173 -7.31 12.60 10.33
CA PRO A 173 -7.11 13.38 11.55
C PRO A 173 -7.38 12.57 12.81
N GLY A 174 -6.48 12.66 13.78
CA GLY A 174 -6.61 11.96 15.07
C GLY A 174 -6.28 10.48 15.05
N ILE A 175 -5.81 9.94 13.91
CA ILE A 175 -5.34 8.56 13.79
C ILE A 175 -3.81 8.53 13.79
N HIS A 176 -3.20 7.60 14.54
CA HIS A 176 -1.76 7.45 14.62
C HIS A 176 -1.09 7.21 13.27
N ASN A 177 0.06 7.88 13.10
CA ASN A 177 0.90 7.86 11.92
C ASN A 177 0.21 8.39 10.64
N ALA A 178 0.99 8.57 9.57
CA ALA A 178 0.58 9.41 8.45
C ALA A 178 -0.13 8.64 7.34
N SER A 179 0.33 7.42 7.02
CA SER A 179 0.02 6.74 5.76
C SER A 179 -1.10 5.70 5.84
N ASN A 180 -2.05 5.87 6.77
CA ASN A 180 -3.26 5.04 6.81
C ASN A 180 -4.17 5.40 5.63
N ASN A 181 -4.66 4.40 4.89
CA ASN A 181 -5.50 4.63 3.73
C ASN A 181 -6.41 3.43 3.44
N VAL A 182 -7.48 3.66 2.69
CA VAL A 182 -8.40 2.61 2.24
C VAL A 182 -8.62 2.75 0.75
N ILE A 183 -8.68 1.63 0.05
CA ILE A 183 -8.89 1.54 -1.40
C ILE A 183 -9.96 0.47 -1.64
N THR A 184 -10.89 0.73 -2.54
CA THR A 184 -11.98 -0.21 -2.85
C THR A 184 -11.92 -0.71 -4.27
N LEU A 185 -12.34 -1.96 -4.47
CA LEU A 185 -12.57 -2.56 -5.78
C LEU A 185 -14.03 -2.94 -5.90
N SER A 186 -14.71 -2.37 -6.90
CA SER A 186 -16.13 -2.59 -7.17
C SER A 186 -16.33 -3.49 -8.39
N GLY A 187 -17.44 -4.24 -8.36
CA GLY A 187 -17.94 -4.99 -9.51
C GLY A 187 -18.52 -4.09 -10.60
N ARG A 188 -18.92 -4.70 -11.71
CA ARG A 188 -19.70 -4.06 -12.78
C ARG A 188 -21.06 -3.57 -12.30
N ASP A 189 -21.59 -4.21 -11.26
CA ASP A 189 -22.81 -3.82 -10.56
C ASP A 189 -22.63 -2.60 -9.63
N ASN A 190 -21.42 -2.00 -9.60
CA ASN A 190 -21.03 -0.88 -8.74
C ASN A 190 -21.07 -1.18 -7.23
N ARG A 191 -21.15 -2.45 -6.82
CA ARG A 191 -21.00 -2.83 -5.42
C ARG A 191 -19.53 -3.08 -5.10
N VAL A 192 -19.10 -2.66 -3.91
CA VAL A 192 -17.76 -2.95 -3.41
C VAL A 192 -17.62 -4.45 -3.17
N GLN A 193 -16.65 -5.07 -3.84
CA GLN A 193 -16.36 -6.51 -3.74
C GLN A 193 -15.07 -6.82 -2.97
N ARG A 194 -14.13 -5.88 -2.92
CA ARG A 194 -12.93 -5.95 -2.08
C ARG A 194 -12.59 -4.61 -1.44
N VAL A 195 -12.01 -4.66 -0.24
CA VAL A 195 -11.41 -3.50 0.44
C VAL A 195 -9.94 -3.77 0.75
N PHE A 196 -9.07 -2.83 0.40
CA PHE A 196 -7.65 -2.88 0.70
C PHE A 196 -7.32 -1.79 1.71
N TYR A 197 -6.98 -2.19 2.92
CA TYR A 197 -6.56 -1.30 4.00
C TYR A 197 -5.04 -1.18 3.97
N LEU A 198 -4.52 0.04 3.95
CA LEU A 198 -3.11 0.32 4.15
C LEU A 198 -2.98 0.86 5.57
N LEU A 199 -2.24 0.17 6.43
CA LEU A 199 -2.00 0.58 7.81
C LEU A 199 -0.56 0.99 7.99
N ASP A 200 -0.36 2.14 8.61
CA ASP A 200 0.96 2.67 8.91
C ASP A 200 1.47 2.05 10.22
N SER A 201 2.35 1.06 10.09
CA SER A 201 2.87 0.26 11.21
C SER A 201 3.95 0.93 12.03
N GLY A 202 4.33 2.17 11.71
CA GLY A 202 5.30 2.94 12.47
C GLY A 202 6.75 2.50 12.23
N ARG A 203 7.56 2.52 13.30
CA ARG A 203 9.02 2.37 13.25
C ARG A 203 9.56 1.39 14.30
N LYS A 204 10.60 1.78 15.04
CA LYS A 204 11.05 1.10 16.26
C LYS A 204 10.33 1.64 17.49
N PHE A 205 9.89 0.75 18.37
CA PHE A 205 9.31 1.11 19.67
C PHE A 205 10.42 1.31 20.71
N MET A 206 10.70 2.57 21.03
CA MET A 206 11.91 2.96 21.77
C MET A 206 11.80 2.86 23.30
N GLU A 207 10.61 2.62 23.85
CA GLU A 207 10.38 2.93 25.27
C GLU A 207 10.73 1.80 26.27
N LYS A 208 10.94 0.54 25.84
CA LYS A 208 11.38 -0.57 26.73
C LYS A 208 11.81 -1.87 26.02
N SER A 209 11.18 -2.24 24.91
CA SER A 209 11.27 -3.59 24.34
C SER A 209 12.39 -3.83 23.32
N LYS A 210 13.07 -2.78 22.84
CA LYS A 210 13.92 -2.84 21.63
C LYS A 210 13.21 -3.55 20.45
N SER A 211 11.87 -3.54 20.41
CA SER A 211 11.07 -4.18 19.37
C SER A 211 10.61 -3.16 18.33
N TYR A 212 10.01 -3.63 17.26
CA TYR A 212 9.30 -2.77 16.32
C TYR A 212 7.97 -2.26 16.91
N ASP A 213 7.46 -1.21 16.28
CA ASP A 213 6.22 -0.57 16.65
C ASP A 213 4.99 -1.43 16.28
N PHE A 214 3.80 -1.06 16.74
CA PHE A 214 2.56 -1.81 16.57
C PHE A 214 1.40 -0.92 16.18
N ILE A 215 0.38 -1.49 15.56
CA ILE A 215 -0.86 -0.77 15.21
C ILE A 215 -1.58 -0.30 16.48
N ARG A 216 -1.96 0.97 16.54
CA ARG A 216 -2.60 1.59 17.71
C ARG A 216 -4.12 1.37 17.73
N HIS A 217 -4.73 1.57 18.89
CA HIS A 217 -6.17 1.37 19.06
C HIS A 217 -7.03 2.30 18.20
N ASP A 218 -6.59 3.53 17.95
CA ASP A 218 -7.30 4.46 17.06
C ASP A 218 -7.24 4.01 15.59
N GLN A 219 -6.13 3.43 15.13
CA GLN A 219 -6.04 2.79 13.82
C GLN A 219 -6.98 1.58 13.71
N ILE A 220 -7.07 0.76 14.77
CA ILE A 220 -8.01 -0.37 14.84
C ILE A 220 -9.46 0.12 14.81
N GLU A 221 -9.79 1.15 15.58
CA GLU A 221 -11.12 1.75 15.61
C GLU A 221 -11.49 2.33 14.25
N TRP A 222 -10.57 3.07 13.62
CA TRP A 222 -10.75 3.60 12.28
C TRP A 222 -11.02 2.50 11.25
N TYR A 223 -10.26 1.41 11.29
CA TYR A 223 -10.52 0.22 10.47
C TYR A 223 -11.93 -0.33 10.73
N CYS A 224 -12.34 -0.49 11.98
CA CYS A 224 -13.68 -0.98 12.33
C CYS A 224 -14.77 -0.09 11.75
N GLN A 225 -14.60 1.23 11.81
CA GLN A 225 -15.53 2.20 11.23
C GLN A 225 -15.60 2.07 9.69
N GLN A 226 -14.46 1.90 9.01
CA GLN A 226 -14.44 1.68 7.56
C GLN A 226 -15.10 0.36 7.17
N SER A 227 -14.76 -0.74 7.85
CA SER A 227 -15.36 -2.06 7.65
C SER A 227 -16.89 -2.00 7.81
N GLU A 228 -17.36 -1.35 8.88
CA GLU A 228 -18.79 -1.20 9.13
C GLU A 228 -19.49 -0.40 8.03
N ARG A 229 -18.86 0.70 7.62
CA ARG A 229 -19.35 1.53 6.52
C ARG A 229 -19.51 0.73 5.23
N PHE A 230 -18.50 -0.05 4.83
CA PHE A 230 -18.60 -0.85 3.60
C PHE A 230 -19.61 -1.98 3.71
N ARG A 231 -19.76 -2.59 4.89
CA ARG A 231 -20.83 -3.54 5.16
C ARG A 231 -22.22 -2.91 4.96
N GLN A 232 -22.44 -1.71 5.48
CA GLN A 232 -23.70 -0.99 5.33
C GLN A 232 -23.98 -0.61 3.88
N LEU A 233 -22.97 -0.09 3.17
CA LEU A 233 -23.06 0.24 1.75
C LEU A 233 -23.35 -1.00 0.88
N ASN A 234 -22.95 -2.20 1.34
CA ASN A 234 -23.21 -3.46 0.65
C ASN A 234 -24.45 -4.20 1.18
N GLY A 235 -25.42 -3.49 1.77
CA GLY A 235 -26.70 -4.05 2.20
C GLY A 235 -26.57 -5.02 3.39
N GLY A 236 -25.62 -4.76 4.29
CA GLY A 236 -25.36 -5.59 5.47
C GLY A 236 -24.44 -6.78 5.22
N LYS A 237 -24.00 -7.00 3.98
CA LYS A 237 -23.08 -8.09 3.63
C LYS A 237 -21.64 -7.71 3.92
N ILE A 238 -20.90 -8.63 4.52
CA ILE A 238 -19.46 -8.51 4.71
C ILE A 238 -18.78 -8.34 3.34
N VAL A 239 -17.80 -7.44 3.28
CA VAL A 239 -16.98 -7.21 2.10
C VAL A 239 -15.58 -7.73 2.40
N PRO A 240 -15.10 -8.78 1.71
CA PRO A 240 -13.77 -9.33 1.94
C PRO A 240 -12.67 -8.30 1.68
N GLY A 241 -11.58 -8.37 2.44
CA GLY A 241 -10.52 -7.39 2.38
C GLY A 241 -9.14 -7.92 2.74
N MET A 242 -8.15 -7.08 2.49
CA MET A 242 -6.74 -7.35 2.80
C MET A 242 -6.14 -6.14 3.51
N MET A 243 -5.20 -6.39 4.41
CA MET A 243 -4.46 -5.35 5.12
C MET A 243 -2.99 -5.35 4.67
N PHE A 244 -2.53 -4.25 4.10
CA PHE A 244 -1.15 -4.00 3.70
C PHE A 244 -0.47 -3.14 4.76
N MET A 245 0.66 -3.61 5.28
CA MET A 245 1.49 -2.87 6.24
C MET A 245 2.95 -3.23 6.03
N HIS A 246 3.86 -2.50 6.68
CA HIS A 246 5.28 -2.76 6.53
C HIS A 246 5.75 -3.81 7.54
N ILE A 247 5.66 -3.50 8.84
CA ILE A 247 6.06 -4.38 9.93
C ILE A 247 5.01 -5.50 10.12
N PRO A 248 5.42 -6.77 10.25
CA PRO A 248 4.51 -7.87 10.48
C PRO A 248 3.80 -7.81 11.83
N LEU A 249 2.61 -8.41 11.89
CA LEU A 249 1.89 -8.60 13.14
C LEU A 249 2.60 -9.60 14.06
N ARG A 250 2.41 -9.46 15.37
CA ARG A 250 2.92 -10.41 16.35
C ARG A 250 2.42 -11.83 16.08
N GLU A 251 1.20 -11.97 15.61
CA GLU A 251 0.58 -13.25 15.27
C GLU A 251 1.28 -13.96 14.10
N PHE A 252 2.06 -13.24 13.28
CA PHE A 252 2.94 -13.89 12.30
C PHE A 252 4.05 -14.68 13.01
N ASN A 253 4.71 -14.11 14.02
CA ASN A 253 5.73 -14.82 14.81
C ASN A 253 5.13 -16.01 15.57
N ASP A 254 3.92 -15.85 16.11
CA ASP A 254 3.23 -16.95 16.78
C ASP A 254 2.90 -18.06 15.77
N GLY A 255 2.41 -17.69 14.58
CA GLY A 255 2.20 -18.59 13.47
C GLY A 255 3.46 -19.33 13.05
N VAL A 256 4.63 -18.67 12.93
CA VAL A 256 5.93 -19.30 12.62
C VAL A 256 6.31 -20.39 13.64
N ARG A 257 5.86 -20.28 14.89
CA ARG A 257 6.13 -21.26 15.96
C ARG A 257 5.07 -22.35 16.04
N ASP A 258 3.92 -22.16 15.42
CA ASP A 258 2.79 -23.09 15.45
C ASP A 258 3.02 -24.31 14.55
N LYS A 259 2.63 -25.49 15.03
CA LYS A 259 2.81 -26.77 14.31
C LYS A 259 1.74 -27.01 13.23
N ASN A 260 0.60 -26.33 13.33
CA ASN A 260 -0.54 -26.44 12.43
C ASN A 260 -0.52 -25.40 11.31
N ARG A 261 0.47 -24.49 11.31
CA ARG A 261 0.67 -23.54 10.22
C ARG A 261 0.91 -24.26 8.90
N ILE A 262 0.54 -23.60 7.80
CA ILE A 262 0.94 -24.03 6.46
C ILE A 262 1.75 -22.92 5.84
N VAL A 263 3.03 -23.16 5.55
CA VAL A 263 3.91 -22.17 4.90
C VAL A 263 4.23 -22.62 3.47
N ARG A 264 4.23 -21.67 2.54
CA ARG A 264 4.70 -21.81 1.17
C ARG A 264 5.68 -20.67 0.88
N GLY A 265 6.81 -20.95 0.25
CA GLY A 265 7.83 -19.94 -0.02
C GLY A 265 8.94 -19.87 1.03
N ASN A 266 9.71 -18.77 1.03
CA ASN A 266 10.89 -18.62 1.87
C ASN A 266 10.58 -17.87 3.17
N LEU A 267 10.98 -18.47 4.29
CA LEU A 267 11.06 -17.86 5.60
C LEU A 267 12.53 -17.91 6.04
N GLY A 268 13.32 -16.95 5.55
CA GLY A 268 14.78 -16.94 5.64
C GLY A 268 15.33 -16.25 6.89
N GLU A 269 14.52 -15.44 7.57
CA GLU A 269 14.91 -14.74 8.80
C GLU A 269 13.79 -14.70 9.85
N GLU A 270 14.17 -14.51 11.12
CA GLU A 270 13.20 -14.39 12.21
C GLU A 270 12.39 -13.09 12.02
N PRO A 271 11.05 -13.13 12.09
CA PRO A 271 10.26 -11.94 11.80
C PRO A 271 10.39 -10.88 12.90
N GLY A 272 10.58 -9.63 12.50
CA GLY A 272 10.72 -8.44 13.33
C GLY A 272 9.37 -7.80 13.68
N SER A 273 8.43 -8.56 14.25
CA SER A 273 7.19 -7.96 14.75
C SER A 273 7.38 -7.22 16.08
N SER A 274 6.35 -6.49 16.49
CA SER A 274 6.29 -5.95 17.83
C SER A 274 6.17 -7.04 18.90
N GLN A 275 6.75 -6.79 20.07
CA GLN A 275 6.48 -7.62 21.25
C GLN A 275 5.10 -7.38 21.85
N TYR A 276 4.45 -6.26 21.51
CA TYR A 276 3.12 -5.91 21.98
C TYR A 276 2.06 -6.43 21.02
N ASN A 277 1.02 -7.07 21.58
CA ASN A 277 -0.18 -7.41 20.83
C ASN A 277 -1.15 -6.22 20.91
N SER A 278 -1.54 -5.69 19.75
CA SER A 278 -2.46 -4.55 19.66
C SER A 278 -3.94 -4.92 19.76
N GLY A 279 -4.27 -6.20 19.59
CA GLY A 279 -5.64 -6.69 19.41
C GLY A 279 -6.16 -6.60 17.98
N LEU A 280 -5.36 -6.11 17.01
CA LEU A 280 -5.80 -5.99 15.61
C LEU A 280 -6.21 -7.35 15.04
N PHE A 281 -5.40 -8.39 15.20
CA PHE A 281 -5.70 -9.72 14.66
C PHE A 281 -7.01 -10.27 15.23
N ALA A 282 -7.20 -10.24 16.55
CA ALA A 282 -8.45 -10.66 17.19
C ALA A 282 -9.66 -9.87 16.63
N THR A 283 -9.50 -8.57 16.42
CA THR A 283 -10.54 -7.72 15.84
C THR A 283 -10.91 -8.18 14.42
N THR A 284 -9.96 -8.60 13.58
CA THR A 284 -10.28 -9.09 12.23
C THR A 284 -10.94 -10.47 12.22
N ILE A 285 -10.67 -11.30 13.24
CA ILE A 285 -11.38 -12.56 13.45
C ILE A 285 -12.85 -12.28 13.79
N GLU A 286 -13.11 -11.39 14.75
CA GLU A 286 -14.48 -11.03 15.17
C GLU A 286 -15.29 -10.39 14.04
N ARG A 287 -14.66 -9.57 13.20
CA ARG A 287 -15.34 -8.92 12.07
C ARG A 287 -15.51 -9.83 10.85
N GLY A 288 -14.62 -10.80 10.67
CA GLY A 288 -14.72 -11.83 9.63
C GLY A 288 -14.53 -11.33 8.19
N ASP A 289 -14.01 -10.13 8.00
CA ASP A 289 -13.93 -9.43 6.70
C ASP A 289 -12.52 -9.33 6.12
N ILE A 290 -11.47 -9.68 6.87
CA ILE A 290 -10.09 -9.69 6.36
C ILE A 290 -9.64 -11.12 6.07
N ASP A 291 -9.20 -11.40 4.85
CA ASP A 291 -8.70 -12.71 4.47
C ASP A 291 -7.17 -12.80 4.57
N ALA A 292 -6.48 -11.68 4.37
CA ALA A 292 -5.02 -11.65 4.33
C ALA A 292 -4.39 -10.38 4.90
N PHE A 293 -3.23 -10.56 5.52
CA PHE A 293 -2.29 -9.52 5.90
C PHE A 293 -1.05 -9.62 5.02
N VAL A 294 -0.58 -8.48 4.51
CA VAL A 294 0.51 -8.38 3.54
C VAL A 294 1.61 -7.47 4.09
N PHE A 295 2.86 -7.95 4.05
CA PHE A 295 4.01 -7.33 4.71
C PHE A 295 5.19 -7.07 3.76
N GLY A 296 6.10 -6.20 4.19
CA GLY A 296 7.48 -6.06 3.68
C GLY A 296 8.47 -6.39 4.80
N HIS A 297 9.40 -5.48 5.09
CA HIS A 297 10.26 -5.42 6.29
C HIS A 297 11.37 -6.49 6.35
N GLU A 298 11.04 -7.78 6.32
CA GLU A 298 12.05 -8.85 6.27
C GLU A 298 12.43 -9.13 4.81
N HIS A 299 13.67 -8.78 4.46
CA HIS A 299 14.19 -8.85 3.09
C HIS A 299 14.45 -10.29 2.60
N ASP A 300 14.54 -11.23 3.53
CA ASP A 300 14.73 -12.65 3.28
C ASP A 300 13.46 -13.48 3.54
N ASN A 301 12.32 -12.83 3.80
CA ASN A 301 11.03 -13.49 3.86
C ASN A 301 10.19 -13.11 2.65
N ASP A 302 9.65 -14.10 1.95
CA ASP A 302 8.72 -13.90 0.84
C ASP A 302 7.59 -14.94 0.83
N CYS A 303 7.40 -15.63 1.96
CA CYS A 303 6.44 -16.70 2.10
C CYS A 303 4.99 -16.23 2.18
N ALA A 304 4.08 -17.14 1.89
CA ALA A 304 2.69 -17.09 2.29
C ALA A 304 2.43 -18.15 3.36
N MET A 305 1.89 -17.75 4.50
CA MET A 305 1.53 -18.61 5.63
C MET A 305 0.03 -18.55 5.88
N TRP A 306 -0.59 -19.72 6.02
CA TRP A 306 -1.93 -19.84 6.58
C TRP A 306 -1.83 -20.19 8.07
N TYR A 307 -2.49 -19.39 8.90
CA TYR A 307 -2.54 -19.54 10.35
C TYR A 307 -3.85 -18.97 10.89
N MET A 308 -4.57 -19.74 11.71
CA MET A 308 -5.85 -19.34 12.33
C MET A 308 -6.84 -18.72 11.32
N ASP A 309 -7.09 -19.43 10.22
CA ASP A 309 -8.02 -19.02 9.15
C ASP A 309 -7.66 -17.71 8.42
N LYS A 310 -6.42 -17.20 8.58
CA LYS A 310 -5.94 -15.99 7.89
C LYS A 310 -4.65 -16.27 7.11
N PHE A 311 -4.47 -15.54 6.02
CA PHE A 311 -3.23 -15.54 5.27
C PHE A 311 -2.30 -14.42 5.72
N PHE A 312 -1.03 -14.74 5.91
CA PHE A 312 0.05 -13.80 6.17
C PHE A 312 1.04 -13.91 5.02
N ILE A 313 1.26 -12.83 4.29
CA ILE A 313 1.95 -12.88 3.00
C ILE A 313 3.04 -11.82 2.95
N TYR A 314 4.29 -12.25 2.76
CA TYR A 314 5.40 -11.35 2.53
C TYR A 314 5.56 -11.01 1.06
N GLY A 315 5.88 -9.74 0.78
CA GLY A 315 6.35 -9.31 -0.52
C GLY A 315 7.72 -9.89 -0.87
N ARG A 316 8.11 -9.81 -2.14
CA ARG A 316 9.50 -10.04 -2.54
C ARG A 316 10.23 -8.69 -2.48
N PHE A 317 11.40 -8.68 -1.85
CA PHE A 317 12.32 -7.53 -1.85
C PHE A 317 12.48 -6.99 -3.28
N SER A 318 12.10 -5.72 -3.47
CA SER A 318 12.00 -5.07 -4.78
C SER A 318 13.18 -4.16 -5.08
N GLY A 319 14.04 -3.92 -4.09
CA GLY A 319 15.22 -3.08 -4.17
C GLY A 319 16.38 -3.73 -4.92
N TYR A 320 17.59 -3.40 -4.49
CA TYR A 320 18.83 -4.03 -4.94
C TYR A 320 19.82 -4.11 -3.77
N ASP A 321 21.13 -4.20 -4.04
CA ASP A 321 22.21 -4.29 -3.04
C ASP A 321 22.48 -2.99 -2.22
N SER A 322 21.46 -2.16 -2.01
CA SER A 322 21.56 -1.01 -1.08
C SER A 322 21.51 -1.43 0.39
N VAL A 323 20.89 -2.57 0.67
CA VAL A 323 20.80 -3.23 1.99
C VAL A 323 20.92 -4.74 1.80
N TYR A 324 20.95 -5.50 2.89
CA TYR A 324 21.02 -6.97 2.81
C TYR A 324 19.75 -7.54 2.15
N SER A 325 19.93 -8.56 1.29
CA SER A 325 18.89 -9.48 0.86
C SER A 325 19.58 -10.66 0.17
N ASN A 326 19.42 -11.86 0.72
CA ASN A 326 19.93 -13.11 0.20
C ASN A 326 18.98 -13.74 -0.84
N LEU A 327 17.74 -13.24 -0.94
CA LEU A 327 16.75 -13.66 -1.92
C LEU A 327 16.96 -13.02 -3.29
N LYS A 328 17.90 -13.57 -4.07
CA LYS A 328 18.19 -13.14 -5.45
C LYS A 328 17.61 -14.10 -6.51
N PRO A 329 17.30 -13.61 -7.72
CA PRO A 329 17.18 -12.18 -8.05
C PRO A 329 15.98 -11.53 -7.33
N GLU A 330 15.99 -10.20 -7.28
CA GLU A 330 14.91 -9.39 -6.74
C GLU A 330 13.67 -9.49 -7.61
N GLY A 331 12.54 -9.01 -7.09
CA GLY A 331 11.28 -9.15 -7.78
C GLY A 331 10.15 -8.44 -7.08
N VAL A 332 8.94 -8.86 -7.39
CA VAL A 332 7.70 -8.30 -6.82
C VAL A 332 6.73 -9.42 -6.54
N ARG A 333 5.83 -9.18 -5.58
CA ARG A 333 4.65 -10.02 -5.41
C ARG A 333 3.47 -9.39 -6.15
N VAL A 334 2.67 -10.23 -6.79
CA VAL A 334 1.48 -9.84 -7.54
C VAL A 334 0.27 -10.53 -6.95
N PHE A 335 -0.86 -9.82 -6.91
CA PHE A 335 -2.17 -10.33 -6.52
C PHE A 335 -3.13 -10.10 -7.68
N GLU A 336 -3.91 -11.11 -8.05
CA GLU A 336 -4.94 -11.03 -9.08
C GLU A 336 -6.28 -11.52 -8.52
N PHE A 337 -7.29 -10.68 -8.70
CA PHE A 337 -8.67 -10.94 -8.32
C PHE A 337 -9.50 -11.18 -9.58
N THR A 338 -10.46 -12.10 -9.49
CA THR A 338 -11.47 -12.32 -10.52
C THR A 338 -12.85 -11.91 -10.00
N GLU A 339 -13.58 -11.13 -10.78
CA GLU A 339 -14.96 -10.77 -10.48
C GLU A 339 -15.83 -12.02 -10.34
N GLY A 340 -16.57 -12.13 -9.24
CA GLY A 340 -17.44 -13.28 -8.96
C GLY A 340 -16.75 -14.53 -8.42
N GLU A 341 -15.42 -14.54 -8.28
CA GLU A 341 -14.69 -15.61 -7.61
C GLU A 341 -14.35 -15.23 -6.16
N GLU A 342 -14.44 -16.21 -5.26
CA GLU A 342 -13.91 -16.08 -3.90
C GLU A 342 -12.38 -16.16 -3.91
N GLY A 343 -11.75 -15.51 -2.92
CA GLY A 343 -10.28 -15.54 -2.80
C GLY A 343 -9.55 -14.72 -3.87
N PHE A 344 -8.31 -15.14 -4.16
CA PHE A 344 -7.43 -14.49 -5.13
C PHE A 344 -6.27 -15.41 -5.54
N ARG A 345 -5.57 -15.04 -6.61
CA ARG A 345 -4.31 -15.67 -7.02
C ARG A 345 -3.14 -14.75 -6.66
N SER A 346 -2.02 -15.30 -6.22
CA SER A 346 -0.78 -14.54 -6.03
C SER A 346 0.44 -15.29 -6.54
N TRP A 347 1.43 -14.56 -7.05
CA TRP A 347 2.72 -15.09 -7.46
C TRP A 347 3.83 -14.08 -7.21
N ILE A 348 5.07 -14.56 -7.23
CA ILE A 348 6.26 -13.71 -7.27
C ILE A 348 6.78 -13.69 -8.69
N ARG A 349 6.98 -12.50 -9.24
CA ARG A 349 7.72 -12.28 -10.49
C ARG A 349 9.12 -11.84 -10.14
N LEU A 350 10.12 -12.56 -10.64
CA LEU A 350 11.53 -12.23 -10.47
C LEU A 350 12.07 -11.41 -11.65
N TYR A 351 13.15 -10.67 -11.42
CA TYR A 351 13.80 -9.84 -12.43
C TYR A 351 14.26 -10.64 -13.67
N ASN A 352 14.69 -11.89 -13.48
CA ASN A 352 15.06 -12.79 -14.58
C ASN A 352 13.85 -13.26 -15.41
N GLY A 353 12.62 -12.92 -15.02
CA GLY A 353 11.37 -13.32 -15.67
C GLY A 353 10.72 -14.57 -15.08
N GLU A 354 11.37 -15.26 -14.15
CA GLU A 354 10.82 -16.45 -13.49
C GLU A 354 9.58 -16.11 -12.65
N ILE A 355 8.66 -17.07 -12.56
CA ILE A 355 7.51 -17.03 -11.65
C ILE A 355 7.75 -18.03 -10.54
N GLN A 356 7.68 -17.57 -9.29
CA GLN A 356 7.69 -18.42 -8.11
C GLN A 356 6.37 -18.30 -7.35
N GLN A 357 6.08 -19.30 -6.51
CA GLN A 357 4.93 -19.29 -5.60
C GLN A 357 3.61 -18.92 -6.30
N ASN A 358 3.32 -19.50 -7.47
CA ASN A 358 2.08 -19.26 -8.18
C ASN A 358 0.91 -19.98 -7.51
N LEU A 359 0.29 -19.32 -6.54
CA LEU A 359 -0.64 -19.88 -5.58
C LEU A 359 -2.07 -19.34 -5.77
N ARG A 360 -3.07 -20.18 -5.53
CA ARG A 360 -4.48 -19.86 -5.40
C ARG A 360 -4.89 -19.93 -3.93
N PHE A 361 -5.52 -18.85 -3.46
CA PHE A 361 -5.99 -18.69 -2.10
C PHE A 361 -7.52 -18.76 -2.12
N PRO A 362 -8.16 -19.68 -1.36
CA PRO A 362 -7.58 -20.60 -0.38
C PRO A 362 -7.12 -21.97 -0.90
N GLU A 363 -7.30 -22.30 -2.18
CA GLU A 363 -7.20 -23.67 -2.72
C GLU A 363 -5.87 -24.39 -2.39
N ASP A 364 -4.73 -23.73 -2.56
CA ASP A 364 -3.41 -24.35 -2.37
C ASP A 364 -3.01 -24.55 -0.90
N PHE A 365 -3.88 -24.11 0.02
CA PHE A 365 -3.77 -24.29 1.46
C PHE A 365 -4.84 -25.25 2.02
N LYS A 366 -5.88 -25.60 1.25
CA LYS A 366 -6.98 -26.49 1.67
C LYS A 366 -6.57 -27.95 1.91
N SER A 367 -5.53 -28.46 1.24
CA SER A 367 -5.11 -29.89 1.35
C SER A 367 -4.58 -30.28 2.75
N SER A 368 -4.38 -29.30 3.62
CA SER A 368 -3.91 -29.44 5.00
C SER A 368 -4.97 -29.06 6.05
N LEU A 369 -6.17 -28.64 5.65
CA LEU A 369 -7.26 -28.29 6.58
C LEU A 369 -8.10 -29.49 7.05
N TYR A 370 -7.86 -30.67 6.48
CA TYR A 370 -8.67 -31.89 6.68
C TYR A 370 -7.84 -33.12 7.07
N LYS A 371 -6.67 -32.95 7.68
CA LYS A 371 -5.86 -34.06 8.21
C LYS A 371 -5.64 -33.97 9.70
#